data_AF-A0A3D2PZS5-F1
#
_entry.id   AF-A0A3D2PZS5-F1
#
_cell.length_a   1.000
_cell.length_b   1.000
_cell.length_c   1.000
_cell.angle_alpha   90.00
_cell.angle_beta   90.00
_cell.angle_gamma   90.00
#
_symmetry.space_group_name_H-M   'P 1'
#
loop_
_entity.id
_entity.type
_entity.pdbx_description
1 polymer ?
#
loop_
_entity_poly.entity_id
_entity_poly.type
_entity_poly.pdbx_seq_one_letter_code
_entity_poly.pdbx_strand_id
1 'polypeptide(L)'
;MGLTRREFVKLCMTSTFGAYFLSVLGPEFGSDLAFAADDKPVVIWLQGASCTGCSISLLNSVDPPIEKVLFEVISLSYHPNIMAGTGHLCSEILEEVVANYRDRFFLIVEGGIPLKEKGIYCTITETRNKKELTMLQAVNVLGNAATAVIAAGN
;
A
#
# COMPACT_ATOMS: atom_id res chain seq x y z
N MET A 1 -14.60 -7.89 27.93
CA MET A 1 -13.44 -8.01 27.01
C MET A 1 -13.78 -9.10 26.01
N GLY A 2 -13.97 -8.75 24.75
CA GLY A 2 -14.20 -9.71 23.66
C GLY A 2 -12.89 -10.01 22.96
N LEU A 3 -12.76 -11.22 22.41
CA LEU A 3 -11.64 -11.61 21.55
C LEU A 3 -11.65 -10.76 20.27
N THR A 4 -10.49 -10.26 19.84
CA THR A 4 -10.35 -9.63 18.51
C THR A 4 -10.41 -10.69 17.40
N ARG A 5 -10.65 -10.30 16.14
CA ARG A 5 -10.76 -11.28 15.04
C ARG A 5 -9.44 -12.04 14.85
N ARG A 6 -8.29 -11.36 15.00
CA ARG A 6 -6.97 -12.00 14.98
C ARG A 6 -6.76 -12.97 16.12
N GLU A 7 -7.22 -12.64 17.33
CA GLU A 7 -7.14 -13.56 18.48
C GLU A 7 -8.02 -14.79 18.25
N PHE A 8 -9.21 -14.59 17.70
CA PHE A 8 -10.11 -15.69 17.34
C PHE A 8 -9.52 -16.60 16.27
N VAL A 9 -8.92 -16.05 15.20
CA VAL A 9 -8.28 -16.84 14.15
C VAL A 9 -7.06 -17.60 14.69
N LYS A 10 -6.21 -16.96 15.51
CA LYS A 10 -5.10 -17.67 16.19
C LYS A 10 -5.58 -18.83 17.07
N LEU A 11 -6.70 -18.63 17.77
CA LEU A 11 -7.31 -19.66 18.59
C LEU A 11 -7.86 -20.82 17.74
N CYS A 12 -8.50 -20.53 16.60
CA CYS A 12 -8.94 -21.56 15.67
C CYS A 12 -7.76 -22.33 15.05
N MET A 13 -6.67 -21.66 14.71
CA MET A 13 -5.49 -22.28 14.10
C MET A 13 -4.68 -23.15 15.09
N THR A 14 -4.81 -22.91 16.40
CA THR A 14 -4.21 -23.75 17.45
C THR A 14 -5.03 -24.99 17.81
N SER A 15 -6.29 -25.06 17.35
CA SER A 15 -7.11 -26.28 17.47
C SER A 15 -6.54 -27.43 16.62
N THR A 16 -6.85 -28.68 16.96
CA THR A 16 -6.35 -29.88 16.26
C THR A 16 -6.65 -29.85 14.75
N PHE A 17 -7.80 -29.29 14.35
CA PHE A 17 -8.17 -29.12 12.95
C PHE A 17 -7.39 -27.99 12.27
N GLY A 18 -7.19 -26.86 12.97
CA GLY A 18 -6.39 -25.73 12.47
C GLY A 18 -4.91 -26.06 12.31
N ALA A 19 -4.34 -26.83 13.24
CA ALA A 19 -2.97 -27.30 13.17
C ALA A 19 -2.77 -28.29 12.00
N TYR A 20 -3.74 -29.17 11.77
CA TYR A 20 -3.72 -30.07 10.61
C TYR A 20 -3.85 -29.29 9.30
N PHE A 21 -4.76 -28.32 9.22
CA PHE A 21 -4.93 -27.45 8.05
C PHE A 21 -3.67 -26.62 7.73
N LEU A 22 -3.00 -26.09 8.75
CA LEU A 22 -1.73 -25.38 8.61
C LEU A 22 -0.58 -26.30 8.18
N SER A 23 -0.59 -27.57 8.61
CA SER A 23 0.40 -28.56 8.15
C SER A 23 0.22 -28.95 6.68
N VAL A 24 -1.00 -28.84 6.14
CA VAL A 24 -1.33 -29.12 4.73
C VAL A 24 -1.02 -27.91 3.83
N LEU A 25 -1.23 -26.68 4.30
CA LEU A 25 -1.01 -25.44 3.54
C LEU A 25 0.37 -24.80 3.74
N GLY A 26 1.13 -25.25 4.74
CA GLY A 26 2.44 -24.73 5.09
C GLY A 26 2.39 -23.67 6.22
N PRO A 27 3.45 -23.60 7.06
CA PRO A 27 3.48 -22.71 8.22
C PRO A 27 3.47 -21.20 7.88
N GLU A 28 3.86 -20.83 6.65
CA GLU A 28 3.87 -19.42 6.18
C GLU A 28 2.45 -18.84 6.05
N PHE A 29 1.45 -19.67 5.76
CA PHE A 29 0.06 -19.24 5.67
C PHE A 29 -0.52 -18.77 7.01
N GLY A 30 0.06 -19.19 8.14
CA GLY A 30 -0.46 -18.86 9.48
C GLY A 30 -0.19 -17.41 9.88
N SER A 31 0.98 -16.87 9.51
CA SER A 31 1.30 -15.44 9.68
C SER A 31 0.48 -14.58 8.74
N ASP A 32 0.25 -15.04 7.51
CA ASP A 32 -0.51 -14.31 6.49
C ASP A 32 -2.02 -14.29 6.79
N LEU A 33 -2.58 -15.39 7.31
CA LEU A 33 -3.97 -15.42 7.80
C LEU A 33 -4.18 -14.49 8.99
N ALA A 34 -3.21 -14.43 9.92
CA ALA A 34 -3.30 -13.55 11.08
C ALA A 34 -3.05 -12.06 10.74
N PHE A 35 -2.40 -11.78 9.60
CA PHE A 35 -2.27 -10.45 9.01
C PHE A 35 -3.57 -10.06 8.29
N ALA A 36 -4.13 -10.96 7.48
CA ALA A 36 -5.41 -10.80 6.79
C ALA A 36 -6.62 -10.70 7.74
N ALA A 37 -6.49 -11.21 8.97
CA ALA A 37 -7.59 -11.28 9.94
C ALA A 37 -7.93 -9.95 10.62
N ASP A 38 -7.06 -8.94 10.65
CA ASP A 38 -7.35 -7.67 11.33
C ASP A 38 -6.86 -6.37 10.66
N ASP A 39 -5.92 -6.39 9.71
CA ASP A 39 -5.46 -5.14 9.06
C ASP A 39 -5.73 -5.15 7.55
N LYS A 40 -6.40 -4.09 7.08
CA LYS A 40 -6.56 -3.83 5.65
C LYS A 40 -5.17 -3.62 5.04
N PRO A 41 -4.84 -4.24 3.89
CA PRO A 41 -3.55 -4.04 3.24
C PRO A 41 -3.24 -2.56 3.05
N VAL A 42 -2.04 -2.15 3.49
CA VAL A 42 -1.55 -0.78 3.30
C VAL A 42 -1.22 -0.59 1.84
N VAL A 43 -1.76 0.47 1.24
CA VAL A 43 -1.58 0.81 -0.17
C VAL A 43 -1.01 2.22 -0.29
N ILE A 44 0.05 2.34 -1.07
CA ILE A 44 0.67 3.60 -1.49
C ILE A 44 0.46 3.76 -2.98
N TRP A 45 -0.19 4.85 -3.39
CA TRP A 45 -0.46 5.16 -4.78
C TRP A 45 0.38 6.33 -5.26
N LEU A 46 1.42 6.06 -6.05
CA LEU A 46 2.27 7.08 -6.65
C LEU A 46 1.79 7.43 -8.05
N GLN A 47 1.82 8.71 -8.39
CA GLN A 47 1.57 9.21 -9.74
C GLN A 47 2.87 9.78 -10.32
N GLY A 48 3.32 9.19 -11.43
CA GLY A 48 4.47 9.67 -12.20
C GLY A 48 4.02 10.61 -13.32
N ALA A 49 4.51 10.36 -14.54
CA ALA A 49 4.00 10.96 -15.76
C ALA A 49 2.60 10.39 -16.07
N SER A 50 1.60 10.88 -15.35
CA SER A 50 0.22 10.41 -15.34
C SER A 50 -0.77 11.50 -15.77
N CYS A 51 -1.90 11.08 -16.33
CA CYS A 51 -3.08 11.93 -16.58
C CYS A 51 -4.18 11.80 -15.51
N THR A 52 -3.93 11.06 -14.40
CA THR A 52 -4.91 10.72 -13.35
C THR A 52 -6.05 9.79 -13.82
N GLY A 53 -6.04 9.35 -15.08
CA GLY A 53 -7.09 8.53 -15.65
C GLY A 53 -7.24 7.17 -14.96
N CYS A 54 -6.16 6.59 -14.42
CA CYS A 54 -6.26 5.31 -13.71
C CYS A 54 -6.91 5.50 -12.34
N SER A 55 -6.60 6.58 -11.62
CA SER A 55 -7.33 6.96 -10.40
C SER A 55 -8.81 7.17 -10.67
N ILE A 56 -9.18 7.94 -11.71
CA ILE A 56 -10.60 8.15 -12.06
C ILE A 56 -11.28 6.83 -12.43
N SER A 57 -10.59 5.94 -13.14
CA SER A 57 -11.11 4.60 -13.43
C SER A 57 -11.38 3.79 -12.16
N LEU A 58 -10.51 3.86 -11.16
CA LEU A 58 -10.73 3.21 -9.85
C LEU A 58 -11.92 3.83 -9.12
N LEU A 59 -12.05 5.16 -9.10
CA LEU A 59 -13.15 5.84 -8.42
C LEU A 59 -14.53 5.51 -9.02
N ASN A 60 -14.57 5.05 -10.27
CA ASN A 60 -15.79 4.59 -10.94
C ASN A 60 -16.12 3.10 -10.69
N SER A 61 -15.47 2.44 -9.71
CA SER A 61 -15.78 1.06 -9.34
C SER A 61 -17.24 0.90 -8.93
N VAL A 62 -17.93 -0.09 -9.51
CA VAL A 62 -19.37 -0.35 -9.27
C VAL A 62 -19.57 -1.44 -8.24
N ASP A 63 -18.87 -2.57 -8.37
CA ASP A 63 -18.97 -3.70 -7.45
C ASP A 63 -17.58 -4.33 -7.22
N PRO A 64 -16.97 -4.16 -6.03
CA PRO A 64 -17.45 -3.34 -4.92
C PRO A 64 -17.41 -1.84 -5.24
N PRO A 65 -18.30 -1.00 -4.67
CA PRO A 65 -18.24 0.44 -4.86
C PRO A 65 -17.02 1.04 -4.14
N ILE A 66 -16.55 2.21 -4.59
CA ILE A 66 -15.29 2.79 -4.13
C ILE A 66 -15.23 3.03 -2.62
N GLU A 67 -16.34 3.45 -2.00
CA GLU A 67 -16.43 3.61 -0.55
C GLU A 67 -16.11 2.30 0.18
N LYS A 68 -16.61 1.17 -0.32
CA LYS A 68 -16.32 -0.14 0.27
C LYS A 68 -14.86 -0.50 0.09
N VAL A 69 -14.28 -0.20 -1.08
CA VAL A 69 -12.84 -0.40 -1.32
C VAL A 69 -12.00 0.38 -0.30
N LEU A 70 -12.27 1.67 -0.11
CA LEU A 70 -11.50 2.54 0.77
C LEU A 70 -11.71 2.25 2.26
N PHE A 71 -12.93 1.91 2.67
CA PHE A 71 -13.24 1.72 4.08
C PHE A 71 -13.07 0.28 4.56
N GLU A 72 -13.30 -0.72 3.71
CA GLU A 72 -13.33 -2.13 4.11
C GLU A 72 -12.25 -3.00 3.46
N VAL A 73 -11.80 -2.68 2.24
CA VAL A 73 -10.88 -3.57 1.50
C VAL A 73 -9.42 -3.19 1.71
N ILE A 74 -9.05 -1.91 1.56
CA ILE A 74 -7.67 -1.43 1.65
C ILE A 74 -7.50 -0.30 2.67
N SER A 75 -6.26 -0.09 3.10
CA SER A 75 -5.84 1.12 3.81
C SER A 75 -5.03 1.98 2.84
N LEU A 76 -5.68 2.94 2.18
CA LEU A 76 -5.02 3.84 1.23
C LEU A 76 -4.31 4.97 1.99
N SER A 77 -3.08 4.71 2.42
CA SER A 77 -2.30 5.63 3.25
C SER A 77 -1.74 6.83 2.48
N TYR A 78 -1.54 6.68 1.17
CA TYR A 78 -1.07 7.75 0.31
C TYR A 78 -1.75 7.69 -1.05
N HIS A 79 -2.39 8.80 -1.46
CA HIS A 79 -2.89 9.01 -2.81
C HIS A 79 -3.02 10.52 -3.07
N PRO A 80 -2.27 11.10 -4.01
CA PRO A 80 -2.09 12.55 -4.11
C PRO A 80 -3.39 13.32 -4.35
N ASN A 81 -4.40 12.72 -5.00
CA ASN A 81 -5.65 13.41 -5.32
C ASN A 81 -6.71 13.38 -4.19
N ILE A 82 -6.69 12.40 -3.29
CA ILE A 82 -7.81 12.16 -2.35
C ILE A 82 -7.39 12.02 -0.87
N MET A 83 -6.08 12.00 -0.59
CA MET A 83 -5.60 12.05 0.80
C MET A 83 -5.77 13.44 1.40
N ALA A 84 -5.92 13.51 2.72
CA ALA A 84 -6.06 14.78 3.44
C ALA A 84 -4.72 15.51 3.65
N GLY A 85 -3.61 14.77 3.78
CA GLY A 85 -2.27 15.32 3.99
C GLY A 85 -1.76 16.06 2.76
N THR A 86 -1.03 17.17 2.96
CA THR A 86 -0.48 18.00 1.87
C THR A 86 0.93 18.49 2.17
N GLY A 87 1.66 18.92 1.14
CA GLY A 87 3.01 19.47 1.27
C GLY A 87 4.00 18.46 1.86
N HIS A 88 4.80 18.89 2.83
CA HIS A 88 5.82 18.04 3.45
C HIS A 88 5.26 16.81 4.19
N LEU A 89 4.01 16.84 4.65
CA LEU A 89 3.36 15.69 5.27
C LEU A 89 3.28 14.49 4.30
N CYS A 90 3.19 14.76 3.00
CA CYS A 90 3.22 13.72 1.98
C CYS A 90 4.54 12.93 2.04
N SER A 91 5.69 13.61 2.16
CA SER A 91 6.98 12.96 2.29
C SER A 91 7.13 12.17 3.59
N GLU A 92 6.62 12.71 4.71
CA GLU A 92 6.67 12.07 6.02
C GLU A 92 5.88 10.74 6.02
N ILE A 93 4.72 10.70 5.36
CA ILE A 93 3.93 9.47 5.20
C ILE A 93 4.72 8.42 4.41
N LEU A 94 5.40 8.79 3.31
CA LEU A 94 6.20 7.85 2.54
C LEU A 94 7.38 7.30 3.36
N GLU A 95 8.02 8.15 4.16
CA GLU A 95 9.10 7.75 5.08
C GLU A 95 8.58 6.82 6.20
N GLU A 96 7.44 7.15 6.80
CA GLU A 96 6.79 6.34 7.84
C GLU A 96 6.43 4.94 7.33
N VAL A 97 5.92 4.86 6.10
CA VAL A 97 5.55 3.58 5.48
C VAL A 97 6.78 2.70 5.30
N VAL A 98 7.90 3.24 4.83
CA VAL A 98 9.16 2.49 4.69
C VAL A 98 9.69 2.05 6.06
N ALA A 99 9.59 2.90 7.09
CA ALA A 99 10.09 2.61 8.42
C ALA A 99 9.27 1.53 9.14
N ASN A 100 7.94 1.62 9.05
CA ASN A 100 7.03 0.82 9.88
C ASN A 100 6.39 -0.36 9.13
N TYR A 101 6.27 -0.28 7.81
CA TYR A 101 5.51 -1.24 6.99
C TYR A 101 6.35 -1.94 5.93
N ARG A 102 7.68 -1.86 5.96
CA ARG A 102 8.57 -2.62 5.06
C ARG A 102 8.10 -4.08 4.91
N ASP A 103 8.06 -4.52 3.65
CA ASP A 103 7.61 -5.82 3.16
C ASP A 103 6.13 -6.16 3.49
N ARG A 104 5.35 -5.17 3.93
CA ARG A 104 3.94 -5.30 4.37
C ARG A 104 3.01 -4.24 3.77
N PHE A 105 3.37 -3.66 2.63
CA PHE A 105 2.52 -2.72 1.88
C PHE A 105 2.60 -2.98 0.37
N PHE A 106 1.54 -2.60 -0.33
CA PHE A 106 1.47 -2.63 -1.78
C PHE A 106 1.77 -1.25 -2.36
N LEU A 107 2.62 -1.20 -3.37
CA LEU A 107 2.93 0.01 -4.12
C LEU A 107 2.20 -0.02 -5.45
N ILE A 108 1.33 0.97 -5.68
CA ILE A 108 0.70 1.21 -6.97
C ILE A 108 1.45 2.34 -7.66
N VAL A 109 1.89 2.11 -8.89
CA VAL A 109 2.58 3.09 -9.73
C VAL A 109 1.69 3.41 -10.92
N GLU A 110 1.18 4.64 -10.96
CA GLU A 110 0.38 5.16 -12.06
C GLU A 110 1.21 6.07 -12.95
N GLY A 111 1.24 5.76 -14.25
CA GLY A 111 1.97 6.53 -15.26
C GLY A 111 3.47 6.23 -15.31
N GLY A 112 4.14 6.82 -16.30
CA GLY A 112 5.56 6.56 -16.58
C GLY A 112 6.52 7.17 -15.54
N ILE A 113 7.75 6.66 -15.48
CA ILE A 113 8.81 7.17 -14.60
C ILE A 113 9.86 7.90 -15.47
N PRO A 114 9.90 9.24 -15.52
CA PRO A 114 10.91 9.96 -16.27
C PRO A 114 12.31 9.71 -15.70
N LEU A 115 13.24 9.26 -16.55
CA LEU A 115 14.61 8.91 -16.14
C LEU A 115 15.64 10.02 -16.42
N LYS A 116 15.35 10.88 -17.39
CA LYS A 116 16.28 11.94 -17.84
C LYS A 116 16.52 12.97 -16.73
N GLU A 117 17.71 13.58 -16.70
CA GLU A 117 18.11 14.59 -15.71
C GLU A 117 17.86 14.13 -14.26
N LYS A 118 18.19 12.87 -13.94
CA LYS A 118 18.00 12.26 -12.61
C LYS A 118 16.53 12.28 -12.14
N GLY A 119 15.59 12.29 -13.08
CA GLY A 119 14.15 12.21 -12.82
C GLY A 119 13.47 13.53 -12.44
N ILE A 120 14.15 14.67 -12.61
CA ILE A 120 13.62 16.00 -12.22
C ILE A 120 12.31 16.38 -12.94
N TYR A 121 12.03 15.78 -14.10
CA TYR A 121 10.79 16.03 -14.85
C TYR A 121 9.52 15.53 -14.15
N CYS A 122 9.65 14.79 -13.03
CA CYS A 122 8.52 14.41 -12.20
C CYS A 122 8.94 14.41 -10.72
N THR A 123 8.73 15.55 -10.07
CA THR A 123 8.85 15.72 -8.61
C THR A 123 7.48 15.55 -7.98
N ILE A 124 7.35 14.60 -7.05
CA ILE A 124 6.04 14.21 -6.50
C ILE A 124 5.76 14.87 -5.14
N THR A 125 6.80 15.24 -4.39
CA THR A 125 6.69 15.95 -3.11
C THR A 125 8.05 16.54 -2.71
N GLU A 126 8.09 17.24 -1.59
CA GLU A 126 9.30 17.76 -0.95
C GLU A 126 9.30 17.41 0.54
N THR A 127 10.50 17.22 1.10
CA THR A 127 10.68 17.04 2.54
C THR A 127 10.55 18.37 3.30
N ARG A 128 10.42 18.32 4.62
CA ARG A 128 10.43 19.52 5.49
C ARG A 128 11.66 20.42 5.28
N ASN A 129 12.78 19.84 4.86
CA ASN A 129 14.02 20.56 4.55
C ASN A 129 14.10 21.08 3.10
N LYS A 130 12.98 21.14 2.37
CA LYS A 130 12.87 21.57 0.97
C LYS A 130 13.70 20.73 -0.01
N LYS A 131 14.00 19.49 0.37
CA LYS A 131 14.61 18.54 -0.56
C LYS A 131 13.50 17.89 -1.37
N GLU A 132 13.55 18.09 -2.68
CA GLU A 132 12.64 17.47 -3.64
C GLU A 132 12.79 15.95 -3.63
N LEU A 133 11.66 15.26 -3.76
CA LEU A 133 11.57 13.83 -3.95
C LEU A 133 11.00 13.56 -5.35
N THR A 134 11.84 13.03 -6.24
CA THR A 134 11.40 12.67 -7.60
C THR A 134 10.67 11.34 -7.60
N MET A 135 9.80 11.13 -8.60
CA MET A 135 9.14 9.85 -8.83
C MET A 135 10.15 8.71 -8.97
N LEU A 136 11.27 8.96 -9.66
CA LEU A 136 12.37 8.00 -9.80
C LEU A 136 12.96 7.61 -8.44
N GLN A 137 13.20 8.57 -7.55
CA GLN A 137 13.70 8.28 -6.20
C GLN A 137 12.66 7.53 -5.37
N ALA A 138 11.41 7.98 -5.40
CA ALA A 138 10.32 7.38 -4.64
C ALA A 138 10.08 5.92 -5.03
N VAL A 139 9.99 5.60 -6.32
CA VAL A 139 9.79 4.23 -6.80
C VAL A 139 10.98 3.33 -6.44
N ASN A 140 12.22 3.83 -6.52
CA ASN A 140 13.38 3.03 -6.12
C ASN A 140 13.37 2.72 -4.62
N VAL A 141 12.98 3.66 -3.76
CA VAL A 141 12.94 3.44 -2.31
C VAL A 141 11.76 2.54 -1.93
N LEU A 142 10.56 2.90 -2.37
CA LEU A 142 9.33 2.20 -2.00
C LEU A 142 9.22 0.85 -2.70
N GLY A 143 9.65 0.73 -3.96
CA GLY A 143 9.62 -0.52 -4.70
C GLY A 143 10.51 -1.61 -4.07
N ASN A 144 11.65 -1.22 -3.47
CA ASN A 144 12.54 -2.13 -2.73
C ASN A 144 12.05 -2.47 -1.31
N ALA A 145 10.94 -1.87 -0.85
CA ALA A 145 10.37 -2.09 0.46
C ALA A 145 8.91 -2.61 0.40
N ALA A 146 8.31 -2.65 -0.78
CA ALA A 146 6.94 -3.10 -0.98
C ALA A 146 6.87 -4.63 -1.05
N THR A 147 5.77 -5.20 -0.57
CA THR A 147 5.45 -6.63 -0.76
C THR A 147 5.30 -6.95 -2.24
N ALA A 148 4.63 -6.06 -2.98
CA ALA A 148 4.50 -6.14 -4.43
C ALA A 148 4.28 -4.74 -5.01
N VAL A 149 4.67 -4.59 -6.28
CA VAL A 149 4.44 -3.38 -7.06
C VAL A 149 3.44 -3.68 -8.17
N ILE A 150 2.39 -2.85 -8.26
CA ILE A 150 1.36 -2.94 -9.29
C ILE A 150 1.51 -1.73 -10.20
N ALA A 151 1.82 -1.95 -11.47
CA ALA A 151 1.78 -0.92 -12.49
C ALA A 151 0.33 -0.70 -12.94
N ALA A 152 -0.22 0.48 -12.70
CA ALA A 152 -1.58 0.85 -13.08
C ALA A 152 -1.55 1.76 -14.32
N GLY A 153 -2.13 1.27 -15.41
CA GLY A 153 -2.10 1.92 -16.72
C GLY A 153 -1.23 1.16 -17.74
N ASN A 154 -1.19 1.66 -18.96
CA ASN A 154 -0.46 1.08 -20.10
C ASN A 154 0.99 1.54 -20.19
#